data_AF-A0A9Q0RQQ3-F1
#
_entry.id   AF-A0A9Q0RQQ3-F1
#
_cell.length_a   1.000
_cell.length_b   1.000
_cell.length_c   1.000
_cell.angle_alpha   90.00
_cell.angle_beta   90.00
_cell.angle_gamma   90.00
#
_symmetry.space_group_name_H-M   'P 1'
#
loop_
_entity.id
_entity.type
_entity.pdbx_description
1 polymer ?
#
loop_
_entity_poly.entity_id
_entity_poly.type
_entity_poly.pdbx_seq_one_letter_code
_entity_poly.pdbx_strand_id
1 'polypeptide(L)'
;MSQLLGKLFPDVNTADDNETNTEARNYAKSQDNYTIFTEAELNTIITHLNPKKAPGPDFISNKMIKWSYGHLKSSMLGLFNKCMSIGYFPRKWKQSTVRIMAKPNRPKTDRADYSGEKRLVHQI
;
A
#
# COMPACT_ATOMS: atom_id res chain seq x y z
N MET A 1 4.44 -16.76 -13.13
CA MET A 1 4.45 -15.46 -12.42
C MET A 1 3.85 -15.55 -11.00
N SER A 2 2.91 -16.46 -10.74
CA SER A 2 2.27 -16.66 -9.43
C SER A 2 3.20 -17.16 -8.31
N GLN A 3 4.15 -18.06 -8.62
CA GLN A 3 5.02 -18.64 -7.59
C GLN A 3 6.04 -17.66 -6.98
N LEU A 4 6.48 -16.65 -7.75
CA LEU A 4 7.43 -15.64 -7.26
C LEU A 4 6.74 -14.64 -6.31
N LEU A 5 5.50 -14.24 -6.62
CA LEU A 5 4.74 -13.35 -5.76
C LEU A 5 4.38 -14.01 -4.42
N GLY A 6 3.99 -15.30 -4.43
CA GLY A 6 3.67 -16.01 -3.19
C GLY A 6 4.86 -16.18 -2.23
N LYS A 7 6.09 -16.25 -2.76
CA LYS A 7 7.31 -16.29 -1.93
C LYS A 7 7.72 -14.94 -1.35
N LEU A 8 7.52 -13.86 -2.09
CA LEU A 8 7.93 -12.51 -1.67
C LEU A 8 6.88 -11.81 -0.81
N PHE A 9 5.60 -12.12 -1.01
CA PHE A 9 4.47 -11.52 -0.32
C PHE A 9 3.51 -12.63 0.14
N PRO A 10 3.90 -13.42 1.17
CA PRO A 10 3.03 -14.46 1.69
C PRO A 10 1.71 -13.84 2.16
N ASP A 11 0.59 -14.47 1.79
CA ASP A 11 -0.74 -14.04 2.22
C ASP A 11 -0.84 -14.24 3.75
N VAL A 12 -1.72 -13.49 4.41
CA VAL A 12 -1.82 -13.48 5.90
C VAL A 12 -2.47 -14.76 6.45
N ASN A 13 -2.49 -15.84 5.67
CA ASN A 13 -3.08 -17.11 6.05
C ASN A 13 -2.06 -17.93 6.87
N THR A 14 -2.25 -17.98 8.18
CA THR A 14 -1.48 -18.83 9.13
C THR A 14 -1.52 -20.33 8.79
N ALA A 15 -2.46 -20.78 7.95
CA ALA A 15 -2.59 -22.19 7.59
C ALA A 15 -1.53 -22.69 6.61
N ASP A 16 -0.89 -21.80 5.83
CA ASP A 16 0.13 -22.15 4.81
C ASP A 16 1.54 -21.66 5.19
N ASP A 17 1.77 -21.34 6.47
CA ASP A 17 3.08 -20.87 6.92
C ASP A 17 4.12 -21.97 6.88
N ASN A 18 5.28 -21.67 6.28
CA ASN A 18 6.50 -22.41 6.52
C ASN A 18 7.19 -21.89 7.80
N GLU A 19 8.18 -22.64 8.31
CA GLU A 19 8.93 -22.26 9.53
C GLU A 19 9.49 -20.84 9.45
N THR A 20 10.02 -20.45 8.29
CA THR A 20 10.62 -19.13 8.06
C THR A 20 9.60 -17.98 8.18
N ASN A 21 8.39 -18.16 7.64
CA ASN A 21 7.30 -17.18 7.75
C ASN A 21 6.75 -17.11 9.18
N THR A 22 6.73 -18.25 9.89
CA THR A 22 6.29 -18.32 11.29
C THR A 22 7.25 -17.55 12.20
N GLU A 23 8.56 -17.77 12.03
CA GLU A 23 9.61 -17.06 12.76
C GLU A 23 9.58 -15.55 12.48
N ALA A 24 9.45 -15.14 11.21
CA ALA A 24 9.36 -13.73 10.84
C ALA A 24 8.14 -13.04 11.48
N ARG A 25 6.99 -13.72 11.56
CA ARG A 25 5.79 -13.21 12.24
C ARG A 25 5.97 -13.11 13.75
N ASN A 26 6.56 -14.14 14.37
CA ASN A 26 6.78 -14.15 15.82
C ASN A 26 7.79 -13.07 16.22
N TYR A 27 8.83 -12.86 15.40
CA TYR A 27 9.76 -11.76 15.56
C TYR A 27 9.07 -10.39 15.45
N ALA A 28 8.25 -10.18 14.40
CA ALA A 28 7.48 -8.94 14.25
C ALA A 28 6.50 -8.69 15.40
N LYS A 29 5.87 -9.75 15.94
CA LYS A 29 5.02 -9.67 17.13
C LYS A 29 5.80 -9.35 18.41
N SER A 30 7.07 -9.75 18.50
CA SER A 30 7.91 -9.49 19.68
C SER A 30 8.46 -8.06 19.73
N GLN A 31 8.43 -7.33 18.62
CA GLN A 31 8.73 -5.89 18.60
C GLN A 31 7.46 -5.07 18.90
N ASP A 32 7.14 -4.89 20.18
CA ASP A 32 6.03 -4.03 20.66
C ASP A 32 6.32 -2.52 20.56
N ASN A 33 7.37 -2.11 19.84
CA ASN A 33 7.72 -0.69 19.68
C ASN A 33 7.02 -0.09 18.46
N TYR A 34 5.74 0.28 18.60
CA TYR A 34 5.04 1.05 17.58
C TYR A 34 5.15 2.55 17.85
N THR A 35 5.55 3.32 16.84
CA THR A 35 5.53 4.79 16.90
C THR A 35 4.11 5.27 16.60
N ILE A 36 3.59 6.17 17.44
CA ILE A 36 2.33 6.86 17.19
C ILE A 36 2.56 8.01 16.21
N PHE A 37 1.65 8.17 15.25
CA PHE A 37 1.61 9.33 14.39
C PHE A 37 1.13 10.56 15.16
N THR A 38 1.80 11.68 14.90
CA THR A 38 1.42 13.01 15.36
C THR A 38 0.56 13.71 14.32
N GLU A 39 -0.18 14.74 14.74
CA GLU A 39 -0.92 15.60 13.82
C GLU A 39 0.00 16.31 12.81
N ALA A 40 1.21 16.68 13.22
CA ALA A 40 2.17 17.37 12.37
C ALA A 40 2.66 16.47 11.23
N GLU A 41 2.97 15.21 11.52
CA GLU A 41 3.31 14.21 10.51
C GLU A 41 2.15 13.98 9.55
N LEU A 42 0.92 13.81 10.08
CA LEU A 42 -0.25 13.61 9.25
C LEU A 42 -0.50 14.82 8.33
N ASN A 43 -0.40 16.04 8.85
CA ASN A 43 -0.50 17.26 8.04
C ASN A 43 0.57 17.29 6.93
N THR A 44 1.80 16.93 7.27
CA THR A 44 2.91 16.87 6.31
C THR A 44 2.63 15.87 5.20
N ILE A 45 2.16 14.67 5.54
CA ILE A 45 1.83 13.64 4.54
C ILE A 45 0.71 14.14 3.62
N ILE A 46 -0.39 14.64 4.18
CA ILE A 46 -1.55 15.07 3.39
C ILE A 46 -1.20 16.25 2.48
N THR A 47 -0.41 17.21 2.96
CA THR A 47 0.03 18.35 2.12
C THR A 47 0.88 17.89 0.94
N HIS A 48 1.75 16.89 1.13
CA HIS A 48 2.65 16.37 0.10
C HIS A 48 2.01 15.35 -0.85
N LEU A 49 0.75 14.91 -0.63
CA LEU A 49 0.05 14.03 -1.56
C LEU A 49 -0.02 14.65 -2.97
N ASN A 50 0.41 13.94 -4.00
CA ASN A 50 0.30 14.43 -5.38
C ASN A 50 -1.14 14.24 -5.89
N PRO A 51 -1.89 15.32 -6.20
CA PRO A 51 -3.29 15.23 -6.62
C PRO A 51 -3.48 14.60 -8.00
N LYS A 52 -2.41 14.44 -8.80
CA LYS A 52 -2.44 13.85 -10.14
C LYS A 52 -2.28 12.32 -10.12
N LYS A 53 -2.04 11.71 -8.96
CA LYS A 53 -2.00 10.25 -8.86
C LYS A 53 -3.40 9.67 -9.10
N ALA A 54 -3.44 8.51 -9.76
CA ALA A 54 -4.68 7.77 -9.95
C ALA A 54 -5.28 7.37 -8.59
N PRO A 55 -6.60 7.25 -8.46
CA PRO A 55 -7.20 6.69 -7.25
C PRO A 55 -6.91 5.18 -7.16
N GLY A 56 -6.98 4.65 -5.94
CA GLY A 56 -6.95 3.21 -5.70
C GLY A 56 -8.21 2.48 -6.19
N PRO A 57 -8.33 1.18 -5.90
CA PRO A 57 -9.55 0.40 -6.20
C PRO A 57 -10.82 0.91 -5.51
N ASP A 58 -10.68 1.74 -4.48
CA ASP A 58 -11.76 2.39 -3.74
C ASP A 58 -12.27 3.68 -4.42
N PHE A 59 -11.63 4.11 -5.51
CA PHE A 59 -11.93 5.34 -6.25
C PHE A 59 -11.74 6.64 -5.44
N ILE A 60 -11.08 6.58 -4.28
CA ILE A 60 -10.77 7.76 -3.48
C ILE A 60 -9.49 8.39 -4.02
N SER A 61 -9.59 9.61 -4.57
CA SER A 61 -8.44 10.32 -5.11
C SER A 61 -7.71 11.14 -4.05
N ASN A 62 -6.41 11.39 -4.25
CA ASN A 62 -5.64 12.31 -3.41
C ASN A 62 -6.27 13.71 -3.32
N LYS A 63 -6.97 14.15 -4.38
CA LYS A 63 -7.71 15.41 -4.38
C LYS A 63 -8.86 15.38 -3.38
N MET A 64 -9.63 14.28 -3.35
CA MET A 64 -10.71 14.09 -2.39
C MET A 64 -10.17 14.06 -0.96
N ILE A 65 -9.10 13.30 -0.70
CA ILE A 65 -8.47 13.22 0.62
C ILE A 65 -8.09 14.61 1.12
N LYS A 66 -7.38 15.41 0.31
CA LYS A 66 -7.01 16.78 0.69
C LYS A 66 -8.23 17.65 0.99
N TRP A 67 -9.30 17.51 0.22
CA TRP A 67 -10.51 18.31 0.37
C TRP A 67 -11.28 17.96 1.66
N SER A 68 -11.39 16.66 1.98
CA SER A 68 -12.07 16.18 3.18
C SER A 68 -11.22 16.23 4.46
N TYR A 69 -9.91 16.43 4.33
CA TYR A 69 -8.96 16.27 5.44
C TYR A 69 -9.30 17.13 6.66
N GLY A 70 -9.73 18.38 6.46
CA GLY A 70 -10.09 19.28 7.56
C GLY A 70 -11.17 18.69 8.49
N HIS A 71 -12.12 17.95 7.92
CA HIS A 71 -13.19 17.29 8.68
C HIS A 71 -12.81 15.91 9.21
N LEU A 72 -11.91 15.20 8.51
CA LEU A 72 -11.56 13.82 8.83
C LEU A 72 -10.27 13.68 9.67
N LYS A 73 -9.54 14.77 9.89
CA LYS A 73 -8.21 14.76 10.52
C LYS A 73 -8.17 13.94 11.82
N SER A 74 -9.06 14.22 12.76
CA SER A 74 -9.09 13.52 14.06
C SER A 74 -9.38 12.02 13.89
N SER A 75 -10.35 11.68 13.03
CA SER A 75 -10.71 10.29 12.73
C SER A 75 -9.58 9.53 12.03
N MET A 76 -8.90 10.16 11.07
CA MET A 76 -7.76 9.57 10.36
C MET A 76 -6.60 9.30 11.32
N LEU A 77 -6.25 10.27 12.16
CA LEU A 77 -5.18 10.11 13.15
C LEU A 77 -5.48 8.99 14.14
N GLY A 78 -6.70 8.98 14.70
CA GLY A 78 -7.14 7.94 15.63
C GLY A 78 -7.13 6.55 14.99
N LEU A 79 -7.60 6.46 13.73
CA LEU A 79 -7.60 5.20 12.98
C LEU A 79 -6.18 4.69 12.75
N PHE A 80 -5.27 5.53 12.25
CA PHE A 80 -3.89 5.11 11.96
C PHE A 80 -3.14 4.71 13.23
N ASN A 81 -3.27 5.48 14.31
CA ASN A 81 -2.66 5.13 15.59
C ASN A 81 -3.24 3.85 16.19
N LYS A 82 -4.55 3.61 16.02
CA LYS A 82 -5.16 2.36 16.45
C LYS A 82 -4.63 1.19 15.65
N CYS A 83 -4.52 1.31 14.32
CA CYS A 83 -3.93 0.29 13.46
C CYS A 83 -2.50 -0.06 13.87
N MET A 84 -1.66 0.94 14.16
CA MET A 84 -0.30 0.74 14.64
C MET A 84 -0.27 0.02 15.99
N SER A 85 -1.12 0.43 16.93
CA SER A 85 -1.21 -0.16 18.28
C SER A 85 -1.61 -1.64 18.27
N ILE A 86 -2.48 -2.06 17.34
CA ILE A 86 -2.97 -3.44 17.29
C ILE A 86 -2.28 -4.28 16.20
N GLY A 87 -1.36 -3.69 15.44
CA GLY A 87 -0.69 -4.34 14.30
C GLY A 87 -1.63 -4.81 13.18
N TYR A 88 -2.84 -4.23 13.07
CA TYR A 88 -3.84 -4.65 12.09
C TYR A 88 -4.07 -3.58 11.04
N PHE A 89 -4.07 -4.00 9.78
CA PHE A 89 -4.38 -3.15 8.63
C PHE A 89 -5.47 -3.83 7.78
N PRO A 90 -6.52 -3.11 7.38
CA PRO A 90 -7.58 -3.64 6.55
C PRO A 90 -7.05 -4.33 5.29
N ARG A 91 -7.57 -5.51 4.97
CA ARG A 91 -7.16 -6.27 3.76
C ARG A 91 -7.27 -5.43 2.50
N LYS A 92 -8.31 -4.59 2.40
CA LYS A 92 -8.53 -3.68 1.27
C LYS A 92 -7.37 -2.68 1.06
N TRP A 93 -6.70 -2.23 2.12
CA TRP A 93 -5.56 -1.32 2.01
C TRP A 93 -4.30 -2.00 1.46
N LYS A 94 -4.26 -3.34 1.50
CA LYS A 94 -3.18 -4.16 0.93
C LYS A 94 -3.44 -4.53 -0.53
N GLN A 95 -4.55 -4.09 -1.12
CA GLN A 95 -4.91 -4.35 -2.51
C GLN A 95 -4.54 -3.16 -3.38
N SER A 96 -3.91 -3.41 -4.53
CA SER A 96 -3.58 -2.37 -5.51
C SER A 96 -3.90 -2.83 -6.93
N THR A 97 -4.22 -1.88 -7.81
CA THR A 97 -4.47 -2.15 -9.23
C THR A 97 -3.19 -1.93 -10.03
N VAL A 98 -2.64 -2.99 -10.62
CA VAL A 98 -1.49 -2.90 -11.51
C VAL A 98 -1.97 -2.66 -12.94
N ARG A 99 -1.65 -1.48 -13.50
CA ARG A 99 -1.86 -1.19 -14.93
C ARG A 99 -0.52 -1.11 -15.63
N ILE A 100 -0.29 -2.00 -16.60
CA ILE A 100 0.89 -1.97 -17.45
C ILE A 100 0.66 -0.92 -18.54
N MET A 101 1.48 0.12 -18.57
CA MET A 101 1.45 1.13 -19.63
C MET A 101 2.56 0.86 -20.64
N ALA A 102 2.21 0.90 -21.94
CA ALA A 102 3.19 0.82 -23.00
C ALA A 102 4.04 2.09 -23.06
N LYS A 103 5.34 1.94 -23.37
CA LYS A 103 6.22 3.10 -23.57
C LYS A 103 5.77 3.89 -24.81
N PRO A 104 5.79 5.23 -24.77
CA PRO A 104 5.23 6.07 -25.84
C PRO A 104 5.94 5.94 -27.21
N ASN A 105 7.18 5.46 -27.27
CA ASN A 105 7.99 5.42 -28.49
C ASN A 105 8.28 4.00 -29.02
N ARG A 106 7.39 3.03 -28.85
CA ARG A 106 7.55 1.70 -29.47
C ARG A 106 6.37 1.33 -30.37
N PRO A 107 6.61 0.74 -31.55
CA PRO A 107 5.55 0.29 -32.45
C PRO A 107 4.67 -0.76 -31.77
N LYS A 108 3.35 -0.68 -32.01
CA LYS A 108 2.32 -1.51 -31.35
C LYS A 108 2.26 -2.96 -31.85
N THR A 109 3.29 -3.43 -32.55
CA THR A 109 3.15 -4.61 -33.42
C THR A 109 3.59 -5.94 -32.82
N ASP A 110 4.24 -5.99 -31.66
CA ASP A 110 4.65 -7.28 -31.08
C ASP A 110 3.97 -7.55 -29.75
N ARG A 111 3.03 -8.51 -29.78
CA ARG A 111 2.30 -9.07 -28.62
C ARG A 111 3.20 -9.76 -27.58
N ALA A 112 4.52 -9.64 -27.67
CA ALA A 112 5.47 -10.40 -26.85
C ALA A 112 6.58 -9.56 -26.20
N ASP A 113 6.50 -8.22 -26.19
CA ASP A 113 7.64 -7.42 -25.70
C ASP A 113 7.28 -6.44 -24.56
N TYR A 114 6.83 -7.00 -23.43
CA TYR A 114 6.75 -6.30 -22.15
C TYR A 114 8.12 -6.24 -21.45
N SER A 115 9.15 -5.67 -22.11
CA SER A 115 10.43 -5.41 -21.45
C SER A 115 10.35 -4.14 -20.56
N GLY A 116 9.92 -4.36 -19.32
CA GLY A 116 10.74 -4.01 -18.17
C GLY A 116 10.86 -2.55 -17.71
N GLU A 117 10.07 -1.58 -18.17
CA GLU A 117 9.85 -0.38 -17.35
C GLU A 117 8.50 -0.50 -16.66
N LYS A 118 8.52 -1.27 -15.57
CA LYS A 118 7.39 -1.32 -14.66
C LYS A 118 7.33 0.04 -13.97
N ARG A 119 6.57 0.98 -14.52
CA ARG A 119 5.93 1.99 -13.68
C ARG A 119 4.92 1.25 -12.82
N LEU A 120 5.43 0.62 -11.76
CA LEU A 120 4.63 0.17 -10.65
C LEU A 120 4.04 1.44 -10.09
N VAL A 121 2.75 1.65 -10.29
CA VAL A 121 2.00 2.59 -9.48
C VAL A 121 1.89 1.93 -8.10
N HIS A 122 3.00 1.92 -7.35
CA HIS A 122 2.97 1.62 -5.93
C HIS A 122 2.21 2.79 -5.30
N GLN A 123 0.97 2.54 -4.91
CA GLN A 123 0.19 3.43 -4.07
C GLN A 123 -0.12 2.69 -2.79
N ILE A 124 0.45 3.22 -1.71
CA ILE A 124 -0.13 3.19 -0.36
C ILE A 124 -1.03 4.43 -0.29
#